data_AF-A0A7Y7LCZ3-F1
#
_entry.id   AF-A0A7Y7LCZ3-F1
#
_cell.length_a   1.000
_cell.length_b   1.000
_cell.length_c   1.000
_cell.angle_alpha   90.00
_cell.angle_beta   90.00
_cell.angle_gamma   90.00
#
_symmetry.space_group_name_H-M   'P 1'
#
loop_
_entity.id
_entity.type
_entity.pdbx_description
1 polymer ?
#
loop_
_entity_poly.entity_id
_entity_poly.type
_entity_poly.pdbx_seq_one_letter_code
_entity_poly.pdbx_strand_id
1 'polypeptide(L)'
;MDKPEHAFFKSESRISPVDIVLRYGKINPWELYFKLAEHKNFEAAKAVFDRWDDDFVKESDRYLITRFVHSEWAKEERPLYIAHCYLMKLIRDRNVRDEWAVEEDDEEDVKTLRRLSGILPRIDIDGHDFIVDWKLREMREAANPANKIDIRQMEATRFNDGYMAFYHMKDKALVTIPGDITVLPENVMLLRIPHELKLDPLAAALDRGFDELALLNGNPVRESLKAEFSELKYTDLPEIIERNLQGIRAGGIETVQGRKKSI
;
A
#
# COMPACT_ATOMS: atom_id res chain seq x y z
N MET A 1 -23.17 0.70 -9.89
CA MET A 1 -22.72 0.02 -8.66
C MET A 1 -22.37 1.09 -7.66
N ASP A 2 -22.82 0.97 -6.40
CA ASP A 2 -22.37 1.88 -5.34
C ASP A 2 -20.86 1.75 -5.16
N LYS A 3 -20.17 2.88 -4.98
CA LYS A 3 -18.73 2.87 -4.76
C LYS A 3 -18.41 2.21 -3.40
N PRO A 4 -17.38 1.35 -3.28
CA PRO A 4 -17.10 0.58 -2.05
C PRO A 4 -16.97 1.45 -0.80
N GLU A 5 -16.36 2.63 -0.94
CA GLU A 5 -16.16 3.60 0.14
C GLU A 5 -17.48 4.14 0.72
N HIS A 6 -18.57 4.13 -0.05
CA HIS A 6 -19.89 4.56 0.44
C HIS A 6 -20.50 3.58 1.45
N ALA A 7 -19.99 2.34 1.53
CA ALA A 7 -20.44 1.39 2.54
C ALA A 7 -20.19 1.88 3.97
N PHE A 8 -19.15 2.70 4.19
CA PHE A 8 -18.82 3.26 5.50
C PHE A 8 -19.78 4.34 5.97
N PHE A 9 -20.55 4.96 5.07
CA PHE A 9 -21.42 6.10 5.40
C PHE A 9 -22.87 5.68 5.63
N LYS A 10 -23.12 4.40 5.90
CA LYS A 10 -24.44 3.88 6.25
C LYS A 10 -24.69 4.06 7.74
N SER A 11 -25.82 4.67 8.10
CA SER A 11 -26.23 4.76 9.50
C SER A 11 -26.51 3.37 10.06
N GLU A 12 -25.81 3.02 11.14
CA GLU A 12 -26.02 1.79 11.92
C GLU A 12 -26.59 2.09 13.31
N SER A 13 -26.56 3.35 13.73
CA SER A 13 -27.04 3.82 15.03
C SER A 13 -28.22 4.77 14.89
N ARG A 14 -29.02 4.85 15.95
CA ARG A 14 -30.14 5.79 16.10
C ARG A 14 -29.90 6.85 17.17
N ILE A 15 -28.65 7.01 17.62
CA ILE A 15 -28.31 8.02 18.64
C ILE A 15 -28.73 9.41 18.18
N SER A 16 -29.49 10.13 19.00
CA SER A 16 -29.98 11.45 18.63
C SER A 16 -28.97 12.55 18.99
N PRO A 17 -29.07 13.75 18.39
CA PRO A 17 -28.30 14.90 18.83
C PRO A 17 -28.44 15.21 20.33
N VAL A 18 -29.64 14.97 20.89
CA VAL A 18 -29.90 15.18 22.33
C VAL A 18 -29.11 14.17 23.16
N ASP A 19 -29.08 12.90 22.76
CA ASP A 19 -28.30 11.86 23.46
C ASP A 19 -26.80 12.18 23.45
N ILE A 20 -26.28 12.70 22.33
CA ILE A 20 -24.90 13.17 22.24
C ILE A 20 -24.63 14.30 23.24
N VAL A 21 -25.48 15.33 23.27
CA VAL A 21 -25.32 16.46 24.21
C VAL A 21 -25.43 15.99 25.67
N LEU A 22 -26.33 15.06 25.97
CA LEU A 22 -26.45 14.47 27.31
C LEU A 22 -25.19 13.68 27.71
N ARG A 23 -24.57 12.99 26.75
CA ARG A 23 -23.39 12.14 26.99
C ARG A 23 -22.08 12.92 27.07
N TYR A 24 -21.92 13.93 26.21
CA TYR A 24 -20.66 14.66 26.03
C TYR A 24 -20.70 16.10 26.54
N GLY A 25 -21.87 16.58 26.97
CA GLY A 25 -22.07 17.94 27.45
C GLY A 25 -22.36 18.92 26.33
N LYS A 26 -22.21 20.21 26.64
CA LYS A 26 -22.43 21.29 25.67
C LYS A 26 -21.30 21.26 24.64
N ILE A 27 -21.67 20.91 23.41
CA ILE A 27 -20.78 20.85 22.26
C ILE A 27 -21.24 21.80 21.17
N ASN A 28 -20.31 22.26 20.34
CA ASN A 28 -20.61 23.13 19.21
C ASN A 28 -21.15 22.32 18.00
N PRO A 29 -21.65 22.96 16.92
CA PRO A 29 -22.20 22.25 15.78
C PRO A 29 -21.24 21.27 15.11
N TRP A 30 -19.94 21.58 15.10
CA TRP A 30 -18.89 20.72 14.55
C TRP A 30 -18.68 19.45 15.33
N GLU A 31 -18.48 19.59 16.64
CA GLU A 31 -18.32 18.47 17.56
C GLU A 31 -19.56 17.58 17.55
N LEU A 32 -20.75 18.18 17.43
CA LEU A 32 -22.01 17.45 17.30
C LEU A 32 -22.03 16.60 16.02
N TYR A 33 -21.60 17.16 14.89
CA TYR A 33 -21.47 16.42 13.64
C TYR A 33 -20.55 15.20 13.81
N PHE A 34 -19.32 15.43 14.30
CA PHE A 34 -18.31 14.38 14.41
C PHE A 34 -18.76 13.28 15.37
N LYS A 35 -19.32 13.64 16.53
CA LYS A 35 -19.81 12.63 17.48
C LYS A 35 -20.97 11.82 16.91
N LEU A 36 -21.90 12.41 16.17
CA LEU A 36 -22.95 11.63 15.50
C LEU A 36 -22.37 10.64 14.48
N ALA A 37 -21.39 11.07 13.68
CA ALA A 37 -20.73 10.23 12.68
C ALA A 37 -19.84 9.14 13.31
N GLU A 38 -19.08 9.44 14.36
CA GLU A 38 -18.30 8.47 15.16
C GLU A 38 -19.20 7.37 15.75
N HIS A 39 -20.41 7.74 16.19
CA HIS A 39 -21.44 6.79 16.63
C HIS A 39 -22.20 6.13 15.48
N LYS A 40 -21.74 6.29 14.22
CA LYS A 40 -22.34 5.71 13.00
C LYS A 40 -23.80 6.14 12.76
N ASN A 41 -24.16 7.38 13.09
CA ASN A 41 -25.42 7.99 12.67
C ASN A 41 -25.15 9.10 11.64
N PHE A 42 -24.76 8.69 10.43
CA PHE A 42 -24.42 9.57 9.33
C PHE A 42 -25.61 10.38 8.80
N GLU A 43 -26.82 9.84 8.88
CA GLU A 43 -28.05 10.57 8.56
C GLU A 43 -28.26 11.77 9.50
N ALA A 44 -28.12 11.58 10.81
CA ALA A 44 -28.22 12.68 11.77
C ALA A 44 -27.05 13.66 11.62
N ALA A 45 -25.83 13.16 11.38
CA ALA A 45 -24.67 14.01 11.11
C ALA A 45 -24.92 14.89 9.86
N LYS A 46 -25.41 14.30 8.76
CA LYS A 46 -25.80 15.05 7.56
C LYS A 46 -26.87 16.09 7.86
N ALA A 47 -27.90 15.76 8.65
CA ALA A 47 -28.93 16.71 9.03
C ALA A 47 -28.40 17.90 9.86
N VAL A 48 -27.30 17.72 10.60
CA VAL A 48 -26.58 18.83 11.26
C VAL A 48 -25.82 19.66 10.21
N PHE A 49 -25.07 19.01 9.31
CA PHE A 49 -24.34 19.66 8.23
C PHE A 49 -25.25 20.49 7.30
N ASP A 50 -26.43 19.97 6.94
CA ASP A 50 -27.38 20.64 6.06
C ASP A 50 -27.92 21.96 6.65
N ARG A 51 -27.75 22.19 7.96
CA ARG A 51 -28.12 23.45 8.63
C ARG A 51 -27.00 24.48 8.67
N TRP A 52 -25.78 24.10 8.27
CA TRP A 52 -24.65 25.02 8.23
C TRP A 52 -24.82 25.98 7.05
N ASP A 53 -24.50 27.25 7.25
CA ASP A 53 -24.39 28.21 6.15
C ASP A 53 -23.09 27.99 5.35
N ASP A 54 -23.01 28.60 4.18
CA ASP A 54 -21.88 28.41 3.27
C ASP A 54 -20.56 28.95 3.84
N ASP A 55 -20.61 30.00 4.66
CA ASP A 55 -19.42 30.56 5.30
C ASP A 55 -18.84 29.58 6.33
N PHE A 56 -19.70 28.97 7.13
CA PHE A 56 -19.32 27.92 8.07
C PHE A 56 -18.79 26.68 7.34
N VAL A 57 -19.39 26.28 6.22
CA VAL A 57 -18.87 25.18 5.39
C VAL A 57 -17.48 25.49 4.82
N LYS A 58 -17.22 26.73 4.38
CA LYS A 58 -15.89 27.16 3.89
C LYS A 58 -14.86 27.23 5.00
N GLU A 59 -15.24 27.75 6.18
CA GLU A 59 -14.41 27.69 7.37
C GLU A 59 -14.09 26.23 7.72
N SER A 60 -15.07 25.35 7.49
CA SER A 60 -14.90 23.92 7.69
C SER A 60 -13.88 23.28 6.79
N ASP A 61 -14.04 23.45 5.49
CA ASP A 61 -13.10 22.97 4.49
C ASP A 61 -11.69 23.49 4.78
N ARG A 62 -11.54 24.79 5.09
CA ARG A 62 -10.24 25.38 5.44
C ARG A 62 -9.65 24.77 6.71
N TYR A 63 -10.46 24.53 7.74
CA TYR A 63 -9.99 23.90 8.96
C TYR A 63 -9.46 22.49 8.66
N LEU A 64 -10.20 21.71 7.87
CA LEU A 64 -9.79 20.36 7.47
C LEU A 64 -8.50 20.41 6.63
N ILE A 65 -8.39 21.27 5.63
CA ILE A 65 -7.16 21.36 4.82
C ILE A 65 -5.96 21.85 5.65
N THR A 66 -6.15 22.79 6.57
CA THR A 66 -5.01 23.36 7.32
C THR A 66 -4.58 22.55 8.54
N ARG A 67 -5.49 21.74 9.12
CA ARG A 67 -5.23 20.98 10.35
C ARG A 67 -5.28 19.47 10.15
N PHE A 68 -5.96 18.97 9.13
CA PHE A 68 -6.15 17.54 8.84
C PHE A 68 -5.24 16.99 7.74
N VAL A 69 -4.39 17.82 7.09
CA VAL A 69 -3.33 17.33 6.20
C VAL A 69 -2.26 16.61 7.02
N HIS A 70 -2.50 15.31 7.20
CA HIS A 70 -1.59 14.20 7.46
C HIS A 70 -0.58 14.22 8.63
N SER A 71 -0.38 15.29 9.40
CA SER A 71 0.84 15.33 10.25
C SER A 71 0.72 14.82 11.69
N GLU A 72 -0.40 15.00 12.40
CA GLU A 72 -0.45 14.69 13.85
C GLU A 72 -1.65 13.84 14.30
N TRP A 73 -2.79 13.92 13.60
CA TRP A 73 -4.05 13.23 13.99
C TRP A 73 -4.37 11.97 13.18
N ALA A 74 -3.50 11.54 12.26
CA ALA A 74 -3.52 10.16 11.71
C ALA A 74 -3.27 9.07 12.79
N LYS A 75 -3.15 9.48 14.06
CA LYS A 75 -3.18 8.63 15.26
C LYS A 75 -4.61 8.43 15.81
N GLU A 76 -5.62 9.06 15.22
CA GLU A 76 -6.98 9.02 15.71
C GLU A 76 -7.71 7.75 15.27
N GLU A 77 -8.53 7.25 16.18
CA GLU A 77 -9.29 6.01 16.04
C GLU A 77 -10.10 6.00 14.74
N ARG A 78 -10.13 4.85 14.06
CA ARG A 78 -10.88 4.60 12.81
C ARG A 78 -12.24 5.31 12.71
N PRO A 79 -13.12 5.37 13.74
CA PRO A 79 -14.41 6.04 13.63
C PRO A 79 -14.31 7.54 13.31
N LEU A 80 -13.31 8.23 13.86
CA LEU A 80 -13.10 9.67 13.63
C LEU A 80 -12.58 9.93 12.22
N TYR A 81 -11.67 9.08 11.73
CA TYR A 81 -11.22 9.12 10.34
C TYR A 81 -12.38 8.92 9.36
N ILE A 82 -13.28 7.95 9.60
CA ILE A 82 -14.46 7.75 8.75
C ILE A 82 -15.40 8.96 8.80
N ALA A 83 -15.59 9.57 9.98
CA ALA A 83 -16.39 10.78 10.13
C ALA A 83 -15.79 11.97 9.35
N HIS A 84 -14.46 12.10 9.36
CA HIS A 84 -13.72 13.08 8.55
C HIS A 84 -14.00 12.89 7.06
N CYS A 85 -13.77 11.69 6.53
CA CYS A 85 -13.99 11.42 5.11
C CYS A 85 -15.46 11.66 4.70
N TYR A 86 -16.41 11.40 5.61
CA TYR A 86 -17.82 11.70 5.35
C TYR A 86 -18.07 13.20 5.23
N LEU A 87 -17.44 14.03 6.07
CA LEU A 87 -17.58 15.48 6.01
C LEU A 87 -17.00 16.04 4.72
N MET A 88 -15.81 15.59 4.34
CA MET A 88 -15.16 15.98 3.08
C MET A 88 -16.05 15.65 1.87
N LYS A 89 -16.67 14.46 1.87
CA LYS A 89 -17.66 14.09 0.86
C LYS A 89 -18.85 15.08 0.82
N LEU A 90 -19.43 15.43 1.98
CA LEU A 90 -20.58 16.35 2.03
C LEU A 90 -20.23 17.76 1.56
N ILE A 91 -19.06 18.27 1.94
CA ILE A 91 -18.54 19.58 1.49
C ILE A 91 -18.42 19.59 -0.04
N ARG A 92 -17.84 18.53 -0.61
CA ARG A 92 -17.70 18.36 -2.06
C ARG A 92 -19.07 18.28 -2.76
N ASP A 93 -19.99 17.49 -2.23
CA ASP A 93 -21.34 17.35 -2.81
C ASP A 93 -22.11 18.68 -2.78
N ARG A 94 -21.83 19.54 -1.81
CA ARG A 94 -22.38 20.91 -1.72
C ARG A 94 -21.67 21.91 -2.64
N ASN A 95 -20.49 21.54 -3.17
CA ASN A 95 -19.67 22.32 -4.11
C ASN A 95 -19.32 23.73 -3.61
N VAL A 96 -18.98 23.85 -2.32
CA VAL A 96 -18.64 25.14 -1.66
C VAL A 96 -17.12 25.28 -1.46
N ARG A 97 -16.32 24.41 -2.08
CA ARG A 97 -14.86 24.43 -1.91
C ARG A 97 -14.23 25.72 -2.41
N ASP A 98 -13.14 26.08 -1.74
CA ASP A 98 -12.25 27.12 -2.23
C ASP A 98 -11.64 26.67 -3.58
N GLU A 99 -11.53 27.59 -4.55
CA GLU A 99 -10.95 27.30 -5.87
C GLU A 99 -9.49 26.82 -5.77
N TRP A 100 -8.84 27.07 -4.63
CA TRP A 100 -7.45 26.67 -4.33
C TRP A 100 -7.33 25.36 -3.54
N ALA A 101 -8.43 24.68 -3.22
CA ALA A 101 -8.37 23.38 -2.54
C ALA A 101 -7.73 22.32 -3.45
N VAL A 102 -6.75 21.57 -2.93
CA VAL A 102 -5.99 20.57 -3.68
C VAL A 102 -6.83 19.31 -3.83
N GLU A 103 -7.06 18.86 -5.07
CA GLU A 103 -7.87 17.65 -5.36
C GLU A 103 -7.20 16.34 -4.91
N GLU A 104 -5.89 16.33 -4.68
CA GLU A 104 -5.10 15.12 -4.39
C GLU A 104 -5.45 14.47 -3.04
N ASP A 105 -5.78 15.25 -2.02
CA ASP A 105 -6.10 14.76 -0.66
C ASP A 105 -7.36 13.87 -0.67
N ASP A 106 -8.35 14.22 -1.49
CA ASP A 106 -9.59 13.45 -1.62
C ASP A 106 -9.36 12.06 -2.21
N GLU A 107 -8.40 11.96 -3.14
CA GLU A 107 -8.09 10.67 -3.73
C GLU A 107 -7.42 9.74 -2.71
N GLU A 108 -6.57 10.27 -1.84
CA GLU A 108 -5.91 9.49 -0.79
C GLU A 108 -6.93 8.90 0.19
N ASP A 109 -7.88 9.71 0.65
CA ASP A 109 -8.94 9.26 1.54
C ASP A 109 -9.80 8.16 0.91
N VAL A 110 -10.17 8.33 -0.36
CA VAL A 110 -10.92 7.30 -1.11
C VAL A 110 -10.10 6.01 -1.22
N LYS A 111 -8.81 6.09 -1.55
CA LYS A 111 -7.91 4.92 -1.64
C LYS A 111 -7.82 4.21 -0.28
N THR A 112 -7.69 4.96 0.80
CA THR A 112 -7.65 4.44 2.17
C THR A 112 -8.96 3.78 2.57
N LEU A 113 -10.11 4.40 2.31
CA LEU A 113 -11.42 3.79 2.57
C LEU A 113 -11.62 2.51 1.76
N ARG A 114 -11.23 2.48 0.48
CA ARG A 114 -11.26 1.25 -0.34
C ARG A 114 -10.41 0.16 0.30
N ARG A 115 -9.19 0.49 0.76
CA ARG A 115 -8.33 -0.46 1.45
C ARG A 115 -8.95 -0.97 2.76
N LEU A 116 -9.53 -0.07 3.57
CA LEU A 116 -10.25 -0.40 4.81
C LEU A 116 -11.49 -1.27 4.58
N SER A 117 -12.11 -1.19 3.39
CA SER A 117 -13.24 -2.06 2.99
C SER A 117 -12.80 -3.48 2.62
N GLY A 118 -11.50 -3.74 2.56
CA GLY A 118 -10.94 -5.05 2.22
C GLY A 118 -10.42 -5.18 0.79
N ILE A 119 -10.43 -4.10 -0.02
CA ILE A 119 -9.83 -4.11 -1.36
C ILE A 119 -8.32 -4.09 -1.19
N LEU A 120 -7.65 -5.17 -1.59
CA LEU A 120 -6.20 -5.29 -1.50
C LEU A 120 -5.47 -4.43 -2.56
N PRO A 121 -4.27 -3.91 -2.25
CA PRO A 121 -3.44 -3.18 -3.20
C PRO A 121 -3.05 -4.02 -4.41
N ARG A 122 -2.66 -3.35 -5.49
CA ARG A 122 -2.28 -3.97 -6.76
C ARG A 122 -0.92 -3.47 -7.22
N ILE A 123 -0.16 -4.35 -7.86
CA ILE A 123 1.15 -4.05 -8.44
C ILE A 123 1.26 -4.64 -9.84
N ASP A 124 1.72 -3.82 -10.79
CA ASP A 124 2.10 -4.26 -12.13
C ASP A 124 3.48 -4.92 -12.09
N ILE A 125 3.55 -6.19 -12.48
CA ILE A 125 4.77 -6.95 -12.66
C ILE A 125 4.77 -7.46 -14.10
N ASP A 126 5.60 -6.84 -14.95
CA ASP A 126 5.73 -7.18 -16.37
C ASP A 126 4.39 -7.07 -17.14
N GLY A 127 3.62 -6.01 -16.90
CA GLY A 127 2.32 -5.81 -17.55
C GLY A 127 1.21 -6.72 -17.02
N HIS A 128 1.48 -7.49 -15.97
CA HIS A 128 0.50 -8.34 -15.28
C HIS A 128 0.14 -7.74 -13.93
N ASP A 129 -1.16 -7.70 -13.65
CA ASP A 129 -1.68 -7.16 -12.40
C ASP A 129 -1.67 -8.21 -11.30
N PHE A 130 -0.96 -7.93 -10.21
CA PHE A 130 -0.90 -8.78 -9.04
C PHE A 130 -1.58 -8.12 -7.84
N ILE A 131 -2.45 -8.86 -7.17
CA ILE A 131 -3.08 -8.49 -5.91
C ILE A 131 -2.08 -8.77 -4.78
N VAL A 132 -1.75 -7.75 -4.01
CA VAL A 132 -0.80 -7.83 -2.89
C VAL A 132 -1.53 -8.20 -1.60
N ASP A 133 -1.19 -9.34 -1.01
CA ASP A 133 -1.67 -9.75 0.30
C ASP A 133 -0.50 -9.76 1.29
N TRP A 134 -0.28 -8.62 1.94
CA TRP A 134 0.84 -8.48 2.89
C TRP A 134 0.70 -9.40 4.10
N LYS A 135 -0.53 -9.69 4.55
CA LYS A 135 -0.78 -10.60 5.68
C LYS A 135 -0.32 -12.02 5.36
N LEU A 136 -0.56 -12.48 4.14
CA LEU A 136 -0.10 -13.78 3.66
C LEU A 136 1.33 -13.76 3.08
N ARG A 137 1.92 -12.56 2.94
CA ARG A 137 3.20 -12.32 2.27
C ARG A 137 3.24 -12.89 0.85
N GLU A 138 2.13 -12.78 0.12
CA GLU A 138 2.02 -13.26 -1.27
C GLU A 138 1.49 -12.19 -2.21
N MET A 139 1.90 -12.26 -3.47
CA MET A 139 1.30 -11.53 -4.59
C MET A 139 0.65 -12.53 -5.53
N ARG A 140 -0.64 -12.35 -5.83
CA ARG A 140 -1.42 -13.27 -6.68
C ARG A 140 -1.81 -12.59 -7.99
N GLU A 141 -1.52 -13.22 -9.13
CA GLU A 141 -1.92 -12.67 -10.43
C GLU A 141 -3.45 -12.60 -10.50
N ALA A 142 -3.99 -11.42 -10.81
CA ALA A 142 -5.44 -11.18 -10.83
C ALA A 142 -6.14 -12.04 -11.89
N ALA A 143 -5.49 -12.25 -13.04
CA ALA A 143 -6.01 -13.07 -14.14
C ALA A 143 -5.78 -14.58 -13.93
N ASN A 144 -4.83 -14.97 -13.07
CA ASN A 144 -4.51 -16.37 -12.80
C ASN A 144 -4.15 -16.57 -11.32
N PRO A 145 -5.12 -16.74 -10.41
CA PRO A 145 -4.87 -16.83 -8.97
C PRO A 145 -4.01 -18.02 -8.51
N ALA A 146 -3.79 -19.01 -9.39
CA ALA A 146 -2.85 -20.10 -9.14
C ALA A 146 -1.38 -19.65 -9.29
N ASN A 147 -1.13 -18.60 -10.05
CA ASN A 147 0.18 -17.96 -10.12
C ASN A 147 0.39 -17.05 -8.91
N LYS A 148 1.38 -17.40 -8.10
CA LYS A 148 1.68 -16.73 -6.83
C LYS A 148 3.17 -16.48 -6.70
N ILE A 149 3.50 -15.29 -6.23
CA ILE A 149 4.86 -14.90 -5.85
C ILE A 149 4.89 -14.77 -4.33
N ASP A 150 5.75 -15.55 -3.67
CA ASP A 150 5.95 -15.49 -2.24
C ASP A 150 7.01 -14.43 -1.90
N ILE A 151 6.61 -13.35 -1.23
CA ILE A 151 7.49 -12.24 -0.88
C ILE A 151 8.59 -12.70 0.08
N ARG A 152 8.35 -13.76 0.87
CA ARG A 152 9.36 -14.31 1.81
C ARG A 152 10.54 -14.96 1.11
N GLN A 153 10.40 -15.29 -0.17
CA GLN A 153 11.49 -15.82 -1.00
C GLN A 153 12.33 -14.72 -1.64
N MET A 154 11.95 -13.45 -1.46
CA MET A 154 12.70 -12.31 -1.97
C MET A 154 13.69 -11.80 -0.91
N GLU A 155 14.80 -11.25 -1.38
CA GLU A 155 15.81 -10.64 -0.53
C GLU A 155 15.49 -9.16 -0.32
N ALA A 156 15.77 -8.62 0.88
CA ALA A 156 15.69 -7.19 1.09
C ALA A 156 16.76 -6.47 0.26
N THR A 157 16.43 -5.30 -0.30
CA THR A 157 17.42 -4.47 -0.97
C THR A 157 18.47 -3.97 0.00
N ARG A 158 19.65 -3.57 -0.50
CA ARG A 158 20.75 -3.03 0.33
C ARG A 158 20.34 -1.90 1.27
N PHE A 159 19.40 -1.06 0.85
CA PHE A 159 18.89 0.07 1.63
C PHE A 159 17.62 -0.24 2.42
N ASN A 160 17.16 -1.50 2.39
CA ASN A 160 15.91 -1.96 2.99
C ASN A 160 14.70 -1.11 2.55
N ASP A 161 14.72 -0.65 1.29
CA ASP A 161 13.69 0.18 0.67
C ASP A 161 12.79 -0.60 -0.30
N GLY A 162 13.04 -1.89 -0.42
CA GLY A 162 12.27 -2.82 -1.23
C GLY A 162 12.73 -4.27 -1.06
N TYR A 163 12.16 -5.12 -1.90
CA TYR A 163 12.52 -6.52 -2.03
C TYR A 163 12.99 -6.79 -3.46
N MET A 164 13.92 -7.71 -3.62
CA MET A 164 14.45 -8.11 -4.91
C MET A 164 14.57 -9.63 -5.02
N ALA A 165 14.39 -10.15 -6.23
CA ALA A 165 14.58 -11.56 -6.53
C ALA A 165 14.83 -11.73 -8.04
N PHE A 166 15.41 -12.86 -8.42
CA PHE A 166 15.45 -13.22 -9.83
C PHE A 166 14.08 -13.74 -10.27
N TYR A 167 13.63 -13.29 -11.43
CA TYR A 167 12.29 -13.55 -11.95
C TYR A 167 12.39 -14.02 -13.40
N HIS A 168 11.73 -15.14 -13.68
CA HIS A 168 11.66 -15.69 -15.03
C HIS A 168 10.43 -15.11 -15.75
N MET A 169 10.66 -14.25 -16.74
CA MET A 169 9.62 -13.45 -17.41
C MET A 169 8.52 -14.32 -18.05
N LYS A 170 8.92 -15.43 -18.68
CA LYS A 170 7.98 -16.34 -19.36
C LYS A 170 7.11 -17.17 -18.41
N ASP A 171 7.72 -17.75 -17.39
CA ASP A 171 7.06 -18.65 -16.43
C ASP A 171 6.40 -17.86 -15.29
N LYS A 172 6.68 -16.56 -15.20
CA LYS A 172 6.16 -15.61 -14.22
C LYS A 172 6.41 -16.01 -12.77
N ALA A 173 7.58 -16.59 -12.52
CA ALA A 173 7.94 -17.17 -11.23
C ALA A 173 9.30 -16.67 -10.76
N LEU A 174 9.48 -16.66 -9.43
CA LEU A 174 10.79 -16.47 -8.84
C LEU A 174 11.69 -17.66 -9.16
N VAL A 175 12.97 -17.38 -9.40
CA VAL A 175 13.98 -18.41 -9.68
C VAL A 175 15.19 -18.24 -8.77
N THR A 176 15.79 -19.35 -8.37
CA THR A 176 17.06 -19.35 -7.66
C THR A 176 18.18 -19.60 -8.66
N ILE A 177 19.18 -18.72 -8.66
CA ILE A 177 20.37 -18.87 -9.50
C ILE A 177 21.41 -19.68 -8.73
N PRO A 178 21.91 -20.80 -9.27
CA PRO A 178 22.90 -21.61 -8.57
C PRO A 178 24.26 -20.89 -8.53
N GLY A 179 25.00 -21.08 -7.44
CA GLY A 179 26.27 -20.37 -7.20
C GLY A 179 27.41 -20.76 -8.15
N ASP A 180 27.32 -21.92 -8.79
CA ASP A 180 28.27 -22.47 -9.76
C ASP A 180 27.92 -22.14 -11.22
N ILE A 181 26.99 -21.19 -11.43
CA ILE A 181 26.57 -20.76 -12.77
C ILE A 181 27.75 -20.34 -13.66
N THR A 182 27.69 -20.73 -14.92
CA THR A 182 28.74 -20.45 -15.93
C THR A 182 28.24 -19.63 -17.12
N VAL A 183 26.93 -19.39 -17.24
CA VAL A 183 26.29 -18.62 -18.31
C VAL A 183 25.09 -17.90 -17.73
N LEU A 184 24.83 -16.66 -18.17
CA LEU A 184 23.62 -15.94 -17.74
C LEU A 184 22.36 -16.68 -18.21
N PRO A 185 21.36 -16.89 -17.34
CA PRO A 185 20.14 -17.57 -17.70
C PRO A 185 19.29 -16.69 -18.64
N GLU A 186 18.72 -17.31 -19.66
CA GLU A 186 17.81 -16.63 -20.59
C GLU A 186 16.46 -16.35 -19.93
N ASN A 187 15.80 -15.26 -20.34
CA ASN A 187 14.46 -14.85 -19.85
C ASN A 187 14.37 -14.59 -18.34
N VAL A 188 15.50 -14.43 -17.66
CA VAL A 188 15.54 -14.08 -16.24
C VAL A 188 15.99 -12.63 -16.09
N MET A 189 15.31 -11.88 -15.23
CA MET A 189 15.65 -10.51 -14.85
C MET A 189 15.71 -10.38 -13.34
N LEU A 190 16.37 -9.33 -12.85
CA LEU A 190 16.26 -8.94 -11.45
C LEU A 190 14.98 -8.12 -11.27
N LEU A 191 14.00 -8.69 -10.58
CA LEU A 191 12.77 -8.04 -10.17
C LEU A 191 13.00 -7.29 -8.87
N ARG A 192 12.52 -6.04 -8.78
CA ARG A 192 12.47 -5.26 -7.55
C ARG A 192 11.05 -4.74 -7.31
N ILE A 193 10.57 -4.93 -6.08
CA ILE A 193 9.28 -4.40 -5.62
C ILE A 193 9.50 -3.46 -4.42
N PRO A 194 8.58 -2.51 -4.18
CA PRO A 194 8.66 -1.61 -3.02
C PRO A 194 8.62 -2.34 -1.67
N HIS A 195 9.11 -1.66 -0.62
CA HIS A 195 8.99 -2.12 0.77
C HIS A 195 7.53 -2.12 1.23
N GLU A 196 7.20 -2.86 2.27
CA GLU A 196 5.82 -3.08 2.73
C GLU A 196 5.05 -1.82 3.08
N LEU A 197 5.76 -0.81 3.57
CA LEU A 197 5.17 0.48 3.88
C LEU A 197 4.58 1.14 2.62
N LYS A 198 5.18 0.89 1.45
CA LYS A 198 4.67 1.36 0.16
C LYS A 198 3.70 0.37 -0.49
N LEU A 199 3.83 -0.93 -0.20
CA LEU A 199 2.95 -1.97 -0.77
C LEU A 199 1.57 -1.98 -0.10
N ASP A 200 1.50 -2.04 1.22
CA ASP A 200 0.26 -2.07 2.00
C ASP A 200 0.49 -1.46 3.39
N PRO A 201 0.48 -0.12 3.52
CA PRO A 201 0.80 0.58 4.77
C PRO A 201 -0.12 0.18 5.93
N LEU A 202 -1.41 -0.08 5.67
CA LEU A 202 -2.37 -0.48 6.71
C LEU A 202 -2.05 -1.89 7.24
N ALA A 203 -1.86 -2.85 6.33
CA ALA A 203 -1.50 -4.20 6.77
C ALA A 203 -0.12 -4.23 7.45
N ALA A 204 0.81 -3.41 6.98
CA ALA A 204 2.13 -3.26 7.56
C ALA A 204 2.11 -2.63 8.97
N ALA A 205 1.15 -1.74 9.25
CA ALA A 205 0.92 -1.18 10.57
C ALA A 205 0.39 -2.24 11.55
N LEU A 206 -0.64 -2.98 11.13
CA LEU A 206 -1.22 -4.07 11.92
C LEU A 206 -0.21 -5.18 12.23
N ASP A 207 0.59 -5.57 11.25
CA ASP A 207 1.64 -6.59 11.39
C ASP A 207 2.71 -6.20 12.44
N ARG A 208 2.92 -4.90 12.64
CA ARG A 208 3.83 -4.33 13.66
C ARG A 208 3.15 -4.06 15.01
N GLY A 209 1.86 -4.31 15.13
CA GLY A 209 1.08 -4.03 16.34
C GLY A 209 0.75 -2.55 16.54
N PHE A 210 0.81 -1.73 15.48
CA PHE A 210 0.34 -0.35 15.51
C PHE A 210 -1.16 -0.26 15.19
N ASP A 211 -1.75 0.91 15.44
CA ASP A 211 -3.07 1.24 14.90
C ASP A 211 -3.05 1.18 13.36
N GLU A 212 -4.17 0.77 12.75
CA GLU A 212 -4.23 0.49 11.31
C GLU A 212 -3.96 1.71 10.43
N LEU A 213 -4.14 2.93 10.94
CA LEU A 213 -3.91 4.19 10.21
C LEU A 213 -2.53 4.80 10.52
N ALA A 214 -1.81 4.28 11.51
CA ALA A 214 -0.62 4.92 12.09
C ALA A 214 0.54 5.16 11.11
N LEU A 215 0.62 4.37 10.03
CA LEU A 215 1.71 4.46 9.05
C LEU A 215 1.33 5.24 7.79
N LEU A 216 0.09 5.72 7.67
CA LEU A 216 -0.36 6.48 6.50
C LEU A 216 0.39 7.80 6.35
N ASN A 217 0.76 8.44 7.47
CA ASN A 217 1.62 9.63 7.43
C ASN A 217 3.00 9.25 6.84
N GLY A 218 3.30 9.80 5.67
CA GLY A 218 4.51 9.49 4.90
C GLY A 218 4.44 8.21 4.06
N ASN A 219 3.42 7.36 4.25
CA ASN A 219 3.19 6.16 3.44
C ASN A 219 1.71 6.04 3.04
N PRO A 220 1.20 6.96 2.20
CA PRO A 220 -0.18 6.93 1.74
C PRO A 220 -0.47 5.68 0.89
N VAL A 221 -1.73 5.24 0.87
CA VAL A 221 -2.16 4.11 0.04
C VAL A 221 -1.99 4.45 -1.46
N ARG A 222 -1.45 3.50 -2.23
CA ARG A 222 -1.21 3.65 -3.67
C ARG A 222 -1.97 2.58 -4.46
N GLU A 223 -2.58 2.97 -5.58
CA GLU A 223 -3.31 2.05 -6.47
C GLU A 223 -2.49 1.59 -7.68
N SER A 224 -1.45 2.34 -8.07
CA SER A 224 -0.66 2.11 -9.29
C SER A 224 0.79 1.77 -8.97
N LEU A 225 1.02 0.73 -8.16
CA LEU A 225 2.37 0.25 -7.90
C LEU A 225 2.90 -0.44 -9.15
N LYS A 226 4.19 -0.26 -9.44
CA LYS A 226 4.87 -0.94 -10.54
C LYS A 226 6.20 -1.49 -10.07
N ALA A 227 6.50 -2.70 -10.47
CA ALA A 227 7.78 -3.32 -10.23
C ALA A 227 8.86 -2.78 -11.18
N GLU A 228 10.09 -2.80 -10.71
CA GLU A 228 11.26 -2.42 -11.49
C GLU A 228 12.00 -3.69 -11.95
N PHE A 229 12.54 -3.66 -13.17
CA PHE A 229 13.34 -4.74 -13.73
C PHE A 229 14.73 -4.24 -14.11
N SER A 230 15.74 -5.07 -13.83
CA SER A 230 17.13 -4.84 -14.25
C SER A 230 17.67 -6.07 -14.96
N GLU A 231 18.43 -5.86 -16.04
CA GLU A 231 19.11 -6.95 -16.74
C GLU A 231 20.21 -7.56 -15.87
N LEU A 232 20.39 -8.89 -15.97
CA LEU A 232 21.37 -9.62 -15.16
C LEU A 232 22.82 -9.21 -15.42
N LYS A 233 23.12 -8.66 -16.60
CA LYS A 233 24.47 -8.17 -16.95
C LYS A 233 24.91 -6.97 -16.09
N TYR A 234 23.98 -6.32 -15.39
CA TYR A 234 24.25 -5.20 -14.48
C TYR A 234 24.24 -5.63 -12.99
N THR A 235 24.20 -6.94 -12.73
CA THR A 235 24.29 -7.52 -11.37
C THR A 235 25.69 -8.08 -11.14
N ASP A 236 25.92 -8.72 -9.98
CA ASP A 236 27.19 -9.39 -9.67
C ASP A 236 27.36 -10.74 -10.39
N LEU A 237 26.32 -11.23 -11.09
CA LEU A 237 26.35 -12.53 -11.78
C LEU A 237 27.47 -12.69 -12.83
N PRO A 238 27.80 -11.69 -13.66
CA PRO A 238 28.91 -11.80 -14.61
C PRO A 238 30.25 -12.06 -13.93
N GLU A 239 30.53 -11.41 -12.80
CA GLU A 239 31.77 -11.63 -12.02
C GLU A 239 31.80 -13.03 -11.41
N ILE A 240 30.66 -13.50 -10.90
CA ILE A 240 30.51 -14.87 -10.37
C ILE A 240 30.78 -15.91 -11.48
N ILE A 241 30.20 -15.71 -12.67
CA ILE A 241 30.41 -16.57 -13.83
C ILE A 241 31.90 -16.61 -14.22
N GLU A 242 32.55 -15.45 -14.29
CA GLU A 242 33.98 -15.40 -14.63
C GLU A 242 34.82 -16.17 -13.62
N ARG A 243 34.56 -15.97 -12.32
CA ARG A 243 35.25 -16.69 -11.24
C ARG A 243 35.03 -18.20 -11.33
N ASN A 244 33.81 -18.65 -11.60
CA ASN A 244 33.48 -20.07 -11.74
C ASN A 244 34.22 -20.69 -12.95
N LEU A 245 34.24 -19.99 -14.09
CA LEU A 245 34.97 -20.43 -15.29
C LEU A 245 36.48 -20.50 -15.05
N GLN A 246 37.06 -19.56 -14.30
CA GLN A 246 38.46 -19.60 -13.90
C GLN A 246 38.76 -20.81 -12.99
N GLY A 247 37.90 -21.08 -12.01
CA GLY A 247 38.02 -22.24 -11.12
C GLY A 247 37.98 -23.57 -11.87
N ILE A 248 37.08 -23.70 -12.85
CA ILE A 248 36.99 -24.89 -13.72
C ILE A 248 38.28 -25.06 -14.54
N ARG A 249 38.82 -23.97 -15.11
CA ARG A 249 40.07 -24.00 -15.88
C ARG A 249 41.27 -24.39 -15.02
N ALA A 250 41.34 -23.91 -13.77
CA ALA A 250 42.42 -24.25 -12.85
C ALA A 250 42.33 -25.71 -12.35
N GLY A 251 41.14 -26.18 -11.99
CA GLY A 251 40.92 -27.57 -11.53
C GLY A 251 41.01 -28.63 -12.64
N GLY A 252 40.78 -28.25 -13.91
CA GLY A 252 40.98 -29.13 -15.07
C GLY A 252 42.45 -29.39 -15.44
N ILE A 253 43.39 -28.57 -14.94
CA ILE A 253 44.83 -28.73 -15.23
C ILE A 253 45.47 -29.80 -14.33
N GLU A 254 44.98 -30.01 -13.10
CA GLU A 254 45.54 -31.01 -12.17
C GLU A 254 45.25 -32.48 -12.57
N THR A 255 44.22 -32.75 -13.38
CA THR A 255 43.89 -34.12 -13.81
C THR A 255 44.66 -34.61 -15.04
N VAL A 256 45.36 -33.74 -15.77
CA VAL A 256 46.09 -34.13 -16.99
C VAL A 256 47.57 -34.47 -16.74
N GLN A 257 48.15 -34.07 -15.60
CA GLN A 257 49.55 -34.37 -15.27
C GLN A 257 49.78 -35.70 -14.52
N GLY A 258 48.72 -36.45 -14.18
CA GLY A 258 48.81 -37.71 -13.42
C GLY A 258 49.04 -39.01 -14.21
N ARG A 259 49.01 -38.99 -15.55
CA ARG A 259 49.24 -40.20 -16.38
C ARG A 259 50.49 -40.08 -17.26
N LYS A 260 51.64 -39.95 -16.62
CA LYS A 260 52.91 -40.46 -17.17
C LYS A 260 53.66 -41.23 -16.08
N LYS A 261 53.35 -42.52 -15.96
CA LYS A 261 54.34 -43.52 -15.55
C LYS A 261 54.45 -44.60 -16.62
N SER A 262 55.61 -44.53 -17.24
CA SER A 262 56.33 -45.41 -18.14
C SER A 262 56.33 -46.89 -17.75
N ILE A 263 56.34 -47.72 -18.81
CA ILE A 263 56.99 -49.04 -19.00
C ILE A 263 56.46 -50.21 -18.16
#